data_AF-A0A8T0DWK6-F1
#
_entry.id   AF-A0A8T0DWK6-F1
#
_cell.length_a   1.000
_cell.length_b   1.000
_cell.length_c   1.000
_cell.angle_alpha   90.00
_cell.angle_beta   90.00
_cell.angle_gamma   90.00
#
_symmetry.space_group_name_H-M   'P 1'
#
loop_
_entity.id
_entity.type
_entity.pdbx_description
1 polymer ?
#
loop_
_entity_poly.entity_id
_entity_poly.type
_entity_poly.pdbx_seq_one_letter_code
_entity_poly.pdbx_strand_id
1 'polypeptide(L)'
;MAQTPEPPSILVARPTDAAVICRIESQTEVASSAAFQSIDDQYYAGKLTSTEVAVYKARYMKLHEALKKTRDNEFNLIQLSKRYMGEIEEQEQELTRADQFPDNAITEPSQMRAQILNYYNTAMETDERVEMLHYEAQLLKEERKLLNRDYSRLPTAELEAMDDDMDIFTEMERRMKLVQNQCQDLWLQIDMIKMEAKRSREQLRQATDVEHEVQSELANLHNKMNDVKVSFRFCY
;
A
#
# COMPACT_ATOMS: atom_id res chain seq x y z
N MET A 1 14.74 -42.57 5.00
CA MET A 1 13.32 -42.22 5.21
C MET A 1 13.21 -41.62 6.61
N ALA A 2 13.22 -40.29 6.70
CA ALA A 2 13.13 -39.58 7.97
C ALA A 2 11.65 -39.47 8.35
N GLN A 3 11.27 -40.10 9.46
CA GLN A 3 9.97 -39.89 10.08
C GLN A 3 9.99 -38.55 10.80
N THR A 4 9.24 -37.59 10.27
CA THR A 4 8.95 -36.31 10.94
C THR A 4 8.14 -36.59 12.22
N PRO A 5 8.51 -36.02 13.37
CA PRO A 5 7.76 -36.23 14.59
C PRO A 5 6.41 -35.51 14.51
N GLU A 6 5.32 -36.23 14.82
CA GLU A 6 3.99 -35.64 14.98
C GLU A 6 4.03 -34.57 16.10
N PRO A 7 3.35 -33.42 15.91
CA PRO A 7 3.21 -32.44 16.97
C PRO A 7 2.33 -33.03 18.09
N PRO A 8 2.59 -32.69 19.37
CA PRO A 8 1.82 -33.23 20.48
C PRO A 8 0.36 -32.82 20.32
N SER A 9 -0.52 -33.82 20.20
CA SER A 9 -1.97 -33.66 20.28
C SER A 9 -2.32 -33.14 21.66
N ILE A 10 -2.45 -31.82 21.80
CA ILE A 10 -2.99 -31.19 22.99
C ILE A 10 -4.44 -31.65 23.10
N LEU A 11 -4.69 -32.54 24.07
CA LEU A 11 -6.04 -32.95 24.46
C LEU A 11 -6.73 -31.76 25.14
N VAL A 12 -7.24 -30.83 24.35
CA VAL A 12 -8.17 -29.82 24.84
C VAL A 12 -9.46 -30.56 25.14
N ALA A 13 -9.77 -30.72 26.44
CA ALA A 13 -11.03 -31.27 26.88
C ALA A 13 -12.16 -30.50 26.19
N ARG A 14 -12.95 -31.19 25.36
CA ARG A 14 -14.17 -30.60 24.80
C ARG A 14 -15.06 -30.18 25.97
N PRO A 15 -15.50 -28.91 26.04
CA PRO A 15 -16.39 -28.48 27.12
C PRO A 15 -17.63 -29.37 27.10
N THR A 16 -17.89 -30.06 28.20
CA THR A 16 -19.15 -30.76 28.41
C THR A 16 -20.27 -29.76 28.18
N ASP A 17 -21.27 -30.15 27.39
CA ASP A 17 -22.33 -29.27 26.91
C ASP A 17 -23.02 -28.56 28.10
N ALA A 18 -22.59 -27.32 28.38
CA ALA A 18 -22.87 -26.59 29.62
C ALA A 18 -24.36 -26.27 29.80
N ALA A 19 -25.13 -26.38 28.72
CA ALA A 19 -26.58 -26.25 28.71
C ALA A 19 -27.28 -27.30 29.60
N VAL A 20 -26.67 -28.47 29.81
CA VAL A 20 -27.25 -29.56 30.62
C VAL A 20 -27.09 -29.29 32.12
N ILE A 21 -26.00 -28.64 32.54
CA ILE A 21 -25.71 -28.39 33.96
C ILE A 21 -26.53 -27.19 34.49
N CYS A 22 -26.77 -26.16 33.67
CA CYS A 22 -27.45 -24.94 34.12
C CYS A 22 -28.97 -25.05 34.28
N ARG A 23 -29.65 -25.98 33.58
CA ARG A 23 -31.12 -25.98 33.53
C ARG A 23 -31.81 -26.70 34.70
N ILE A 24 -31.15 -27.69 35.33
CA ILE A 24 -31.85 -28.63 36.22
C ILE A 24 -32.16 -28.03 37.62
N GLU A 25 -31.38 -27.07 38.11
CA GLU A 25 -31.54 -26.56 39.49
C GLU A 25 -32.23 -25.19 39.61
N SER A 26 -32.51 -24.50 38.48
CA SER A 26 -32.95 -23.10 38.50
C SER A 26 -34.39 -22.85 38.96
N GLN A 27 -35.19 -23.89 39.19
CA GLN A 27 -36.64 -23.79 39.41
C GLN A 27 -37.16 -24.32 40.76
N THR A 28 -36.31 -24.82 41.66
CA THR A 28 -36.76 -25.24 43.00
C THR A 28 -36.81 -24.05 43.95
N GLU A 29 -37.98 -23.78 44.54
CA GLU A 29 -38.09 -22.84 45.65
C GLU A 29 -37.16 -23.28 46.79
N VAL A 30 -36.33 -22.38 47.31
CA VAL A 30 -35.33 -22.67 48.35
C VAL A 30 -35.97 -23.34 49.58
N ALA A 31 -37.23 -22.98 49.86
CA ALA A 31 -38.03 -23.54 50.94
C ALA A 31 -38.40 -25.03 50.75
N SER A 32 -38.47 -25.51 49.50
CA SER A 32 -38.71 -26.92 49.16
C SER A 32 -37.42 -27.69 48.88
N SER A 33 -36.25 -27.12 49.22
CA SER A 33 -34.98 -27.79 49.02
C SER A 33 -34.77 -28.93 50.03
N ALA A 34 -34.07 -29.98 49.63
CA ALA A 34 -33.70 -31.09 50.51
C ALA A 34 -32.88 -30.61 51.73
N ALA A 35 -32.16 -29.49 51.60
CA ALA A 35 -31.43 -28.88 52.71
C ALA A 35 -32.37 -28.26 53.75
N PHE A 36 -33.42 -27.55 53.33
CA PHE A 36 -34.44 -27.02 54.25
C PHE A 36 -35.20 -28.15 54.95
N GLN A 37 -35.54 -29.21 54.22
CA GLN A 37 -36.22 -30.37 54.77
C GLN A 37 -35.35 -31.11 55.81
N SER A 38 -34.06 -31.29 55.52
CA SER A 38 -33.10 -31.87 56.48
C SER A 38 -32.95 -31.03 57.76
N ILE A 39 -32.99 -29.71 57.66
CA ILE A 39 -32.96 -28.82 58.83
C ILE A 39 -34.24 -28.99 59.66
N ASP A 40 -35.40 -29.08 59.02
CA ASP A 40 -36.69 -29.29 59.70
C ASP A 40 -36.77 -30.68 60.36
N ASP A 41 -36.26 -31.73 59.71
CA ASP A 41 -36.19 -33.08 60.28
C ASP A 41 -35.33 -33.12 61.56
N GLN A 42 -34.21 -32.37 61.59
CA GLN A 42 -33.36 -32.27 62.78
C GLN A 42 -34.02 -31.50 63.93
N TYR A 43 -34.88 -30.52 63.61
CA TYR A 43 -35.72 -29.85 64.60
C TYR A 43 -36.76 -30.79 65.20
N TYR A 44 -37.49 -31.55 64.36
CA TYR A 44 -38.46 -32.52 64.83
C TYR A 44 -37.83 -33.68 65.63
N ALA A 45 -36.58 -34.03 65.31
CA ALA A 45 -35.78 -34.99 66.10
C ALA A 45 -35.27 -34.41 67.44
N GLY A 46 -35.56 -33.16 67.77
CA GLY A 46 -35.14 -32.48 69.00
C GLY A 46 -33.65 -32.15 69.06
N LYS A 47 -32.92 -32.26 67.94
CA LYS A 47 -31.48 -32.01 67.87
C LYS A 47 -31.14 -30.53 67.68
N LEU A 48 -32.09 -29.75 67.16
CA LEU A 48 -31.94 -28.31 66.94
C LEU A 48 -33.02 -27.55 67.70
N THR A 49 -32.64 -26.40 68.24
CA THR A 49 -33.58 -25.40 68.76
C THR A 49 -34.18 -24.56 67.63
N SER A 50 -35.32 -23.91 67.89
CA SER A 50 -35.96 -23.03 66.90
C SER A 50 -35.04 -21.89 66.44
N THR A 51 -34.17 -21.39 67.31
CA THR A 51 -33.21 -20.33 66.99
C THR A 51 -32.13 -20.85 66.03
N GLU A 52 -31.61 -22.05 66.28
CA GLU A 52 -30.60 -22.69 65.42
C GLU A 52 -31.17 -22.98 64.03
N VAL A 53 -32.41 -23.47 63.93
CA VAL A 53 -33.12 -23.66 62.66
C VAL A 53 -33.19 -22.36 61.86
N ALA A 54 -33.60 -21.26 62.50
CA ALA A 54 -33.68 -19.96 61.85
C ALA A 54 -32.29 -19.49 61.33
N VAL A 55 -31.24 -19.69 62.13
CA VAL A 55 -29.86 -19.35 61.73
C VAL A 55 -29.39 -20.21 60.56
N TYR A 56 -29.59 -21.53 60.60
CA TYR A 56 -29.16 -22.42 59.53
C TYR A 56 -29.91 -22.16 58.22
N LYS A 57 -31.24 -21.97 58.28
CA LYS A 57 -32.04 -21.59 57.10
C LYS A 57 -31.58 -20.24 56.52
N ALA A 58 -31.34 -19.23 57.36
CA ALA A 58 -30.83 -17.94 56.91
C ALA A 58 -29.43 -18.03 56.28
N ARG A 59 -28.52 -18.85 56.84
CA ARG A 59 -27.19 -19.09 56.26
C ARG A 59 -27.29 -19.82 54.92
N TYR A 60 -28.15 -20.83 54.82
CA TYR A 60 -28.38 -21.55 53.59
C TYR A 60 -28.93 -20.63 52.50
N MET A 61 -29.91 -19.78 52.81
CA MET A 61 -30.44 -18.80 51.85
C MET A 61 -29.35 -17.87 51.32
N LYS A 62 -28.50 -17.32 52.21
CA LYS A 62 -27.37 -16.47 51.80
C LYS A 62 -26.40 -17.22 50.87
N LEU A 63 -26.06 -18.46 51.20
CA LEU A 63 -25.19 -19.28 50.36
C LEU A 63 -25.82 -19.59 48.99
N HIS A 64 -27.11 -19.93 48.99
CA HIS A 64 -27.86 -20.20 47.76
C HIS A 64 -27.92 -18.96 46.85
N GLU A 65 -28.20 -17.78 47.41
CA GLU A 65 -28.15 -16.51 46.66
C GLU A 65 -26.76 -16.20 46.12
N ALA A 66 -25.71 -16.41 46.92
CA ALA A 66 -24.33 -16.20 46.48
C ALA A 66 -23.97 -17.16 45.33
N LEU A 67 -24.34 -18.44 45.44
CA LEU A 67 -24.10 -19.43 44.40
C LEU A 67 -24.84 -19.08 43.10
N LYS A 68 -26.12 -18.67 43.22
CA LYS A 68 -26.92 -18.22 42.07
C LYS A 68 -26.24 -17.04 41.37
N LYS A 69 -25.83 -16.01 42.12
CA LYS A 69 -25.12 -14.84 41.58
C LYS A 69 -23.80 -15.24 40.90
N THR A 70 -23.04 -16.15 41.49
CA THR A 70 -21.80 -16.64 40.90
C THR A 70 -22.04 -17.35 39.57
N ARG A 71 -23.06 -18.21 39.49
CA ARG A 71 -23.44 -18.89 38.24
C ARG A 71 -23.90 -17.92 37.16
N ASP A 72 -24.72 -16.93 37.53
CA ASP A 72 -25.16 -15.88 36.60
C ASP A 72 -23.96 -15.06 36.08
N ASN A 73 -23.03 -14.69 36.96
CA ASN A 73 -21.81 -13.97 36.59
C ASN A 73 -20.89 -14.80 35.69
N GLU A 74 -20.69 -16.08 36.00
CA GLU A 74 -19.90 -17.01 35.19
C GLU A 74 -20.50 -17.15 33.79
N PHE A 75 -21.82 -17.35 33.71
CA PHE A 75 -22.51 -17.40 32.42
C PHE A 75 -22.30 -16.13 31.61
N ASN A 76 -22.45 -14.95 32.23
CA ASN A 76 -22.25 -13.67 31.57
C ASN A 76 -20.80 -13.49 31.08
N LEU A 77 -19.81 -13.89 31.89
CA LEU A 77 -18.39 -13.85 31.50
C LEU A 77 -18.11 -14.77 30.31
N ILE A 78 -18.70 -15.96 30.27
CA ILE A 78 -18.57 -16.88 29.14
C ILE A 78 -19.19 -16.27 27.87
N GLN A 79 -20.38 -15.67 27.96
CA GLN A 79 -20.99 -14.99 26.80
C GLN A 79 -20.14 -13.83 26.31
N LEU A 80 -19.58 -13.03 27.23
CA LEU A 80 -18.70 -11.92 26.89
C LEU A 80 -17.40 -12.41 26.21
N SER A 81 -16.81 -13.49 26.72
CA SER A 81 -15.63 -14.12 26.10
C SER A 81 -15.92 -14.61 24.69
N LYS A 82 -17.07 -15.26 24.45
CA LYS A 82 -17.49 -15.70 23.12
C LYS A 82 -17.64 -14.53 22.15
N ARG A 83 -18.24 -13.43 22.61
CA ARG A 83 -18.38 -12.22 21.80
C ARG A 83 -17.02 -11.66 21.40
N TYR A 84 -16.10 -11.51 22.35
CA TYR A 84 -14.76 -10.99 22.05
C TYR A 84 -13.94 -11.90 21.13
N MET A 85 -14.08 -13.23 21.25
CA MET A 85 -13.46 -14.15 20.28
C MET A 85 -13.97 -13.89 18.86
N GLY A 86 -15.29 -13.70 18.69
CA GLY A 86 -15.85 -13.35 17.37
C GLY A 86 -15.36 -12.01 16.84
N GLU A 87 -15.27 -10.97 17.70
CA GLU A 87 -14.73 -9.66 17.31
C GLU A 87 -13.25 -9.74 16.90
N ILE A 88 -12.44 -10.57 17.57
CA ILE A 88 -11.03 -10.81 17.21
C ILE A 88 -10.93 -11.51 15.86
N GLU A 89 -11.70 -12.57 15.64
CA GLU A 89 -11.70 -13.31 14.36
C GLU A 89 -12.08 -12.39 13.18
N GLU A 90 -13.06 -11.50 13.36
CA GLU A 90 -13.45 -10.52 12.35
C GLU A 90 -12.32 -9.52 12.05
N GLN A 91 -11.66 -9.01 13.10
CA GLN A 91 -10.52 -8.10 12.96
C GLN A 91 -9.32 -8.75 12.28
N GLU A 92 -9.00 -10.00 12.63
CA GLU A 92 -7.93 -10.76 11.98
C GLU A 92 -8.21 -10.99 10.48
N GLN A 93 -9.47 -11.26 10.12
CA GLN A 93 -9.87 -11.38 8.72
C GLN A 93 -9.74 -10.06 7.95
N GLU A 94 -10.08 -8.92 8.57
CA GLU A 94 -9.92 -7.60 7.94
C GLU A 94 -8.43 -7.24 7.77
N LEU A 95 -7.60 -7.51 8.78
CA LEU A 95 -6.15 -7.33 8.67
C LEU A 95 -5.55 -8.21 7.58
N THR A 96 -5.96 -9.48 7.50
CA THR A 96 -5.52 -10.39 6.44
C THR A 96 -5.94 -9.88 5.06
N ARG A 97 -7.13 -9.30 4.92
CA ARG A 97 -7.58 -8.66 3.67
C ARG A 97 -6.75 -7.42 3.33
N ALA A 98 -6.35 -6.63 4.33
CA ALA A 98 -5.47 -5.49 4.14
C ALA A 98 -4.04 -5.90 3.77
N ASP A 99 -3.50 -6.98 4.35
CA ASP A 99 -2.18 -7.51 4.01
C ASP A 99 -2.14 -8.17 2.62
N GLN A 100 -3.26 -8.73 2.18
CA GLN A 100 -3.42 -9.25 0.81
C GLN A 100 -3.73 -8.16 -0.22
N PHE A 101 -3.74 -6.89 0.20
CA PHE A 101 -4.02 -5.80 -0.71
C PHE A 101 -2.90 -5.69 -1.76
N PRO A 102 -3.22 -5.62 -3.06
CA PRO A 102 -2.17 -5.61 -4.08
C PRO A 102 -1.30 -4.37 -3.97
N ASP A 103 0.02 -4.54 -3.88
CA ASP A 103 1.00 -3.44 -3.87
C ASP A 103 0.90 -2.53 -5.10
N ASN A 104 0.37 -3.07 -6.21
CA ASN A 104 0.17 -2.39 -7.48
C ASN A 104 -1.30 -1.99 -7.73
N ALA A 105 -2.17 -2.10 -6.71
CA ALA A 105 -3.54 -1.65 -6.83
C ALA A 105 -3.57 -0.15 -7.07
N ILE A 106 -4.19 0.27 -8.17
CA ILE A 106 -4.42 1.68 -8.45
C ILE A 106 -5.55 2.15 -7.52
N THR A 107 -5.17 2.59 -6.33
CA THR A 107 -6.10 3.13 -5.34
C THR A 107 -6.37 4.60 -5.59
N GLU A 108 -7.53 5.09 -5.15
CA GLU A 108 -7.85 6.52 -5.20
C GLU A 108 -6.75 7.39 -4.56
N PRO A 109 -6.20 7.07 -3.36
CA PRO A 109 -5.06 7.81 -2.82
C PRO A 109 -3.81 7.78 -3.70
N SER A 110 -3.54 6.66 -4.38
CA SER A 110 -2.42 6.54 -5.32
C SER A 110 -2.63 7.47 -6.53
N GLN A 111 -3.84 7.48 -7.10
CA GLN A 111 -4.20 8.36 -8.21
C GLN A 111 -4.12 9.83 -7.81
N MET A 112 -4.62 10.18 -6.62
CA MET A 112 -4.54 11.55 -6.10
C MET A 112 -3.08 11.98 -5.91
N ARG A 113 -2.22 11.13 -5.35
CA ARG A 113 -0.78 11.41 -5.25
C ARG A 113 -0.15 11.67 -6.62
N ALA A 114 -0.47 10.84 -7.61
CA ALA A 114 0.03 11.01 -8.97
C ALA A 114 -0.46 12.33 -9.60
N GLN A 115 -1.73 12.69 -9.40
CA GLN A 115 -2.28 13.96 -9.88
C GLN A 115 -1.60 15.16 -9.22
N ILE A 116 -1.42 15.15 -7.89
CA ILE A 116 -0.74 16.22 -7.16
C ILE A 116 0.68 16.42 -7.67
N LEU A 117 1.45 15.33 -7.85
CA LEU A 117 2.81 15.39 -8.39
C LEU A 117 2.82 15.98 -9.81
N ASN A 118 1.86 15.58 -10.66
CA ASN A 118 1.78 16.09 -12.02
C ASN A 118 1.47 17.60 -12.06
N TYR A 119 0.50 18.05 -11.24
CA TYR A 119 0.17 19.47 -11.13
C TYR A 119 1.33 20.29 -10.59
N TYR A 120 2.02 19.78 -9.57
CA TYR A 120 3.20 20.43 -9.02
C TYR A 120 4.30 20.60 -10.08
N ASN A 121 4.63 19.55 -10.82
CA ASN A 121 5.63 19.60 -11.88
C ASN A 121 5.23 20.58 -12.99
N THR A 122 3.97 20.56 -13.41
CA THR A 122 3.46 21.46 -14.46
C THR A 122 3.49 22.92 -14.00
N ALA A 123 3.17 23.18 -12.73
CA ALA A 123 3.25 24.52 -12.15
C ALA A 123 4.70 25.03 -12.13
N MET A 124 5.64 24.19 -11.66
CA MET A 124 7.06 24.52 -11.67
C MET A 124 7.60 24.81 -13.07
N GLU A 125 7.29 23.96 -14.05
CA GLU A 125 7.68 24.18 -15.45
C GLU A 125 7.11 25.50 -16.00
N THR A 126 5.88 25.83 -15.63
CA THR A 126 5.23 27.08 -16.05
C THR A 126 5.92 28.29 -15.43
N ASP A 127 6.24 28.23 -14.13
CA ASP A 127 6.93 29.32 -13.42
C ASP A 127 8.32 29.57 -14.01
N GLU A 128 9.12 28.51 -14.23
CA GLU A 128 10.42 28.62 -14.90
C GLU A 128 10.30 29.25 -16.30
N ARG A 129 9.28 28.87 -17.07
CA ARG A 129 9.05 29.44 -18.39
C ARG A 129 8.63 30.91 -18.32
N VAL A 130 7.84 31.30 -17.33
CA VAL A 130 7.48 32.70 -17.10
C VAL A 130 8.72 33.54 -16.76
N GLU A 131 9.60 33.03 -15.91
CA GLU A 131 10.86 33.71 -15.57
C GLU A 131 11.76 33.89 -16.81
N MET A 132 11.92 32.85 -17.64
CA MET A 132 12.69 32.94 -18.87
C MET A 132 12.10 33.96 -19.86
N LEU A 133 10.79 33.92 -20.09
CA LEU A 133 10.11 34.88 -20.97
C LEU A 133 10.22 36.31 -20.43
N HIS A 134 10.16 36.48 -19.11
CA HIS A 134 10.34 37.79 -18.51
C HIS A 134 11.75 38.32 -18.76
N TYR A 135 12.77 37.48 -18.58
CA TYR A 135 14.16 37.84 -18.86
C TYR A 135 14.36 38.23 -20.33
N GLU A 136 13.88 37.42 -21.27
CA GLU A 136 13.96 37.69 -22.71
C GLU A 136 13.25 39.00 -23.09
N ALA A 137 12.07 39.23 -22.53
CA ALA A 137 11.33 40.47 -22.76
C ALA A 137 12.11 41.72 -22.29
N GLN A 138 12.86 41.63 -21.19
CA GLN A 138 13.73 42.73 -20.74
C GLN A 138 14.88 42.97 -21.70
N LEU A 139 15.57 41.90 -22.14
CA LEU A 139 16.66 42.01 -23.11
C LEU A 139 16.20 42.67 -24.41
N LEU A 140 15.09 42.21 -24.99
CA LEU A 140 14.52 42.79 -26.20
C LEU A 140 14.11 44.26 -26.02
N LYS A 141 13.62 44.61 -24.83
CA LYS A 141 13.26 46.00 -24.51
C LYS A 141 14.49 46.91 -24.43
N GLU A 142 15.60 46.41 -23.90
CA GLU A 142 16.89 47.12 -23.87
C GLU A 142 17.49 47.25 -25.27
N GLU A 143 17.50 46.16 -26.04
CA GLU A 143 17.99 46.16 -27.43
C GLU A 143 17.21 47.16 -28.28
N ARG A 144 15.87 47.15 -28.22
CA ARG A 144 15.02 48.14 -28.89
C ARG A 144 15.38 49.57 -28.48
N LYS A 145 15.70 49.81 -27.21
CA LYS A 145 16.08 51.14 -26.71
C LYS A 145 17.43 51.58 -27.30
N LEU A 146 18.40 50.67 -27.41
CA LEU A 146 19.68 50.94 -28.08
C LEU A 146 19.48 51.20 -29.56
N LEU A 147 18.71 50.35 -30.25
CA LEU A 147 18.41 50.49 -31.67
C LEU A 147 17.73 51.83 -31.98
N ASN A 148 16.74 52.24 -31.18
CA ASN A 148 16.08 53.53 -31.34
C ASN A 148 17.05 54.70 -31.15
N ARG A 149 17.96 54.60 -30.18
CA ARG A 149 18.98 55.63 -29.94
C ARG A 149 19.94 55.74 -31.12
N ASP A 150 20.38 54.60 -31.64
CA ASP A 150 21.35 54.55 -32.74
C ASP A 150 20.67 54.99 -34.06
N TYR A 151 19.41 54.60 -34.29
CA TYR A 151 18.57 55.12 -35.37
C TYR A 151 18.43 56.66 -35.32
N SER A 152 18.20 57.22 -34.13
CA SER A 152 18.09 58.67 -33.96
C SER A 152 19.40 59.44 -34.18
N ARG A 153 20.54 58.74 -34.23
CA ARG A 153 21.88 59.31 -34.42
C ARG A 153 22.41 59.17 -35.85
N LEU A 154 21.74 58.40 -36.70
CA LEU A 154 22.09 58.28 -38.12
C LEU A 154 21.93 59.65 -38.80
N PRO A 155 22.99 60.17 -39.45
CA PRO A 155 22.87 61.38 -40.25
C PRO A 155 21.90 61.11 -41.40
N THR A 156 20.84 61.91 -41.52
CA THR A 156 19.85 61.80 -42.60
C THR A 156 20.48 61.85 -43.99
N ALA A 157 21.62 62.55 -44.12
CA ALA A 157 22.42 62.64 -45.34
C ALA A 157 23.20 61.35 -45.71
N GLU A 158 23.55 60.49 -44.75
CA GLU A 158 24.19 59.19 -45.02
C GLU A 158 23.16 58.12 -45.43
N LEU A 159 21.91 58.26 -44.98
CA LEU A 159 20.80 57.38 -45.34
C LEU A 159 20.33 57.61 -46.79
N GLU A 160 20.28 58.87 -47.23
CA GLU A 160 20.01 59.24 -48.63
C GLU A 160 21.15 58.81 -49.56
N ALA A 161 22.41 58.78 -49.09
CA ALA A 161 23.54 58.25 -49.86
C ALA A 161 23.60 56.71 -49.92
N MET A 162 23.03 56.01 -48.92
CA MET A 162 22.90 54.55 -48.92
C MET A 162 21.72 54.03 -49.76
N ASP A 163 20.69 54.86 -49.97
CA ASP A 163 19.53 54.54 -50.83
C ASP A 163 19.95 54.35 -52.30
N ASP A 164 21.02 55.03 -52.73
CA ASP A 164 21.58 54.91 -54.08
C ASP A 164 22.52 53.68 -54.27
N ASP A 165 23.12 53.14 -53.20
CA ASP A 165 24.21 52.14 -53.30
C ASP A 165 23.86 50.72 -52.82
N MET A 166 22.69 50.49 -52.22
CA MET A 166 22.28 49.16 -51.73
C MET A 166 20.94 48.71 -52.34
N ASP A 167 20.99 47.84 -53.35
CA ASP A 167 19.79 47.20 -53.89
C ASP A 167 19.22 46.23 -52.83
N ILE A 168 18.29 46.74 -52.02
CA ILE A 168 17.62 46.02 -50.91
C ILE A 168 17.05 44.67 -51.38
N PHE A 169 16.61 44.57 -52.63
CA PHE A 169 16.09 43.33 -53.18
C PHE A 169 17.19 42.27 -53.32
N THR A 170 18.40 42.65 -53.73
CA THR A 170 19.53 41.71 -53.85
C THR A 170 20.00 41.20 -52.49
N GLU A 171 20.08 42.05 -51.48
CA GLU A 171 20.46 41.65 -50.12
C GLU A 171 19.37 40.78 -49.47
N MET A 172 18.09 41.11 -49.68
CA MET A 172 16.99 40.28 -49.20
C MET A 172 16.96 38.91 -49.89
N GLU A 173 17.21 38.86 -51.20
CA GLU A 173 17.32 37.59 -51.94
C GLU A 173 18.50 36.75 -51.42
N ARG A 174 19.65 37.38 -51.14
CA ARG A 174 20.82 36.70 -50.56
C ARG A 174 20.50 36.10 -49.19
N ARG A 175 19.82 36.85 -48.31
CA ARG A 175 19.40 36.36 -46.98
C ARG A 175 18.39 35.23 -47.09
N MET A 176 17.43 35.33 -48.00
CA MET A 176 16.44 34.29 -48.24
C MET A 176 17.09 32.98 -48.70
N LYS A 177 18.05 33.04 -49.64
CA LYS A 177 18.84 31.88 -50.08
C LYS A 177 19.65 31.27 -48.94
N LEU A 178 20.25 32.09 -48.07
CA LEU A 178 21.00 31.60 -46.92
C LEU A 178 20.11 30.82 -45.95
N VAL A 179 18.95 31.38 -45.58
CA VAL A 179 18.00 30.70 -44.69
C VAL A 179 17.46 29.43 -45.34
N GLN A 180 17.16 29.45 -46.63
CA GLN A 180 16.71 28.27 -47.37
C GLN A 180 17.75 27.14 -47.32
N ASN A 181 19.03 27.46 -47.55
CA ASN A 181 20.12 26.49 -47.45
C ASN A 181 20.26 25.94 -46.03
N GLN A 182 20.21 26.80 -45.00
CA GLN A 182 20.25 26.37 -43.60
C GLN A 182 19.10 25.43 -43.25
N CYS A 183 17.88 25.72 -43.72
CA CYS A 183 16.73 24.83 -43.53
C CYS A 183 16.95 23.48 -44.20
N GLN A 184 17.53 23.44 -45.40
CA GLN A 184 17.84 22.21 -46.11
C GLN A 184 18.89 21.37 -45.37
N ASP A 185 19.97 22.00 -44.89
CA ASP A 185 21.02 21.34 -44.13
C ASP A 185 20.49 20.75 -42.82
N LEU A 186 19.64 21.49 -42.10
CA LEU A 186 18.99 21.00 -40.89
C LEU A 186 18.09 19.80 -41.20
N TRP A 187 17.38 19.82 -42.32
CA TRP A 187 16.52 18.70 -42.73
C TRP A 187 17.34 17.42 -42.97
N LEU A 188 18.49 17.53 -43.63
CA LEU A 188 19.41 16.43 -43.84
C LEU A 188 19.99 15.90 -42.53
N GLN A 189 20.35 16.78 -41.60
CA GLN A 189 20.83 16.37 -40.27
C GLN A 189 19.76 15.61 -39.48
N ILE A 190 18.51 16.09 -39.52
CA ILE A 190 17.38 15.39 -38.89
C ILE A 190 17.21 13.98 -39.47
N ASP A 191 17.30 13.82 -40.79
CA ASP A 191 17.15 12.52 -41.42
C ASP A 191 18.31 11.56 -41.08
N MET A 192 19.54 12.09 -41.02
CA MET A 192 20.72 11.34 -40.58
C MET A 192 20.55 10.83 -39.14
N ILE A 193 20.14 11.70 -38.20
CA ILE A 193 19.90 11.32 -36.80
C ILE A 193 18.78 10.27 -36.70
N LYS A 194 17.71 10.39 -37.50
CA LYS A 194 16.63 9.39 -37.55
C LYS A 194 17.13 8.02 -38.01
N MET A 195 18.00 7.99 -39.03
CA MET A 195 18.60 6.74 -39.52
C MET A 195 19.55 6.13 -38.48
N GLU A 196 20.35 6.95 -37.80
CA GLU A 196 21.23 6.50 -36.73
C GLU A 196 20.42 5.92 -35.56
N ALA A 197 19.36 6.59 -35.12
CA ALA A 197 18.46 6.09 -34.09
C ALA A 197 17.77 4.77 -34.48
N LYS A 198 17.41 4.58 -35.76
CA LYS A 198 16.92 3.29 -36.26
C LYS A 198 17.99 2.20 -36.15
N ARG A 199 19.24 2.51 -36.55
CA ARG A 199 20.37 1.57 -36.48
C ARG A 199 20.68 1.18 -35.04
N SER A 200 20.74 2.13 -34.11
CA SER A 200 21.00 1.87 -32.69
C SER A 200 19.90 1.02 -32.05
N ARG A 201 18.62 1.24 -32.41
CA ARG A 201 17.52 0.38 -31.95
C ARG A 201 17.64 -1.06 -32.43
N GLU A 202 18.04 -1.25 -33.68
CA GLU A 202 18.24 -2.60 -34.22
C GLU A 202 19.44 -3.30 -33.55
N GLN A 203 20.54 -2.57 -33.32
CA GLN A 203 21.68 -3.10 -32.56
C GLN A 203 21.29 -3.49 -31.13
N LEU A 204 20.48 -2.67 -30.46
CA LEU A 204 19.99 -2.99 -29.13
C LEU A 204 19.14 -4.27 -29.14
N ARG A 205 18.22 -4.40 -30.11
CA ARG A 205 17.40 -5.61 -30.26
C ARG A 205 18.27 -6.87 -30.43
N GLN A 206 19.27 -6.81 -31.31
CA GLN A 206 20.18 -7.92 -31.53
C GLN A 206 21.00 -8.25 -30.27
N ALA A 207 21.49 -7.25 -29.54
CA ALA A 207 22.21 -7.46 -28.29
C ALA A 207 21.32 -8.10 -27.22
N THR A 208 20.05 -7.69 -27.14
CA THR A 208 19.06 -8.29 -26.23
C THR A 208 18.78 -9.75 -26.59
N ASP A 209 18.64 -10.09 -27.87
CA ASP A 209 18.42 -11.48 -28.29
C ASP A 209 19.61 -12.37 -27.90
N VAL A 210 20.84 -11.89 -28.13
CA VAL A 210 22.08 -12.58 -27.72
C VAL A 210 22.17 -12.72 -26.20
N GLU A 211 21.79 -11.70 -25.44
CA GLU A 211 21.75 -11.77 -23.98
C GLU A 211 20.80 -12.88 -23.49
N HIS A 212 19.60 -12.99 -24.07
CA HIS A 212 18.64 -14.03 -23.72
C HIS A 212 19.17 -15.44 -24.03
N GLU A 213 19.85 -15.61 -25.18
CA GLU A 213 20.48 -16.87 -25.55
C GLU A 213 21.57 -17.27 -24.54
N VAL A 214 22.47 -16.36 -24.20
CA VAL A 214 23.53 -16.59 -23.20
C VAL A 214 22.95 -16.87 -21.81
N GLN A 215 21.90 -16.16 -21.39
CA GLN A 215 21.22 -16.43 -20.12
C GLN A 215 20.61 -17.85 -20.09
N SER A 216 20.00 -18.28 -21.20
CA SER A 216 19.48 -19.65 -21.33
C SER A 216 20.59 -20.69 -21.27
N GLU A 217 21.74 -20.45 -21.92
CA GLU A 217 22.90 -21.34 -21.86
C GLU A 217 23.48 -21.44 -20.44
N LEU A 218 23.62 -20.31 -19.75
CA LEU A 218 24.08 -20.27 -18.36
C LEU A 218 23.14 -21.05 -17.42
N ALA A 219 21.82 -20.91 -17.58
CA ALA A 219 20.85 -21.67 -16.82
C ALA A 219 20.98 -23.18 -17.08
N ASN A 220 21.14 -23.59 -18.34
CA ASN A 220 21.35 -24.98 -18.72
C ASN A 220 22.65 -25.55 -18.12
N LEU A 221 23.76 -24.80 -18.17
CA LEU A 221 25.02 -25.21 -17.56
C LEU A 221 24.93 -25.28 -16.03
N HIS A 222 24.20 -24.34 -15.41
CA HIS A 222 23.96 -24.34 -13.97
C HIS A 222 23.20 -25.61 -13.54
N ASN A 223 22.16 -26.00 -14.28
CA ASN A 223 21.42 -27.23 -14.03
C ASN A 223 22.32 -28.47 -14.16
N LYS A 224 23.09 -28.57 -15.25
CA LYS A 224 24.06 -29.67 -15.45
C LYS A 224 25.10 -29.74 -14.32
N MET A 225 25.60 -28.59 -13.86
CA MET A 225 26.53 -28.53 -12.73
C MET A 225 25.88 -29.02 -11.43
N ASN A 226 24.62 -28.68 -11.19
CA ASN A 226 23.88 -29.15 -10.03
C ASN A 226 23.66 -30.67 -10.09
N ASP A 227 23.34 -31.23 -11.25
CA ASP A 227 23.22 -32.69 -11.45
C ASP A 227 24.54 -33.42 -11.12
N VAL A 228 25.67 -32.86 -11.56
CA VAL A 228 27.01 -33.39 -11.23
C VAL A 228 27.28 -33.29 -9.72
N LYS A 229 26.98 -32.15 -9.09
CA LYS A 229 27.15 -31.99 -7.63
C LYS A 229 26.31 -32.99 -6.83
N VAL A 230 25.06 -33.19 -7.24
CA VAL A 230 24.16 -34.19 -6.63
C VAL A 230 24.75 -35.59 -6.81
N SER A 231 25.17 -35.94 -8.02
CA SER A 231 25.77 -37.25 -8.31
C SER A 231 27.03 -37.51 -7.46
N PHE A 232 27.89 -36.50 -7.27
CA PHE A 232 29.07 -36.61 -6.41
C PHE A 232 28.73 -36.80 -4.92
N ARG A 233 27.60 -36.24 -4.46
CA ARG A 233 27.12 -36.32 -3.08
C ARG A 233 26.53 -37.69 -2.71
N PHE A 234 26.21 -38.52 -3.71
CA PHE A 234 25.69 -39.88 -3.53
C PHE A 234 26.76 -40.98 -3.72
N CYS A 235 27.98 -40.62 -4.15
CA CYS A 235 29.08 -41.56 -4.39
C CYS A 235 30.13 -41.60 -3.26
N TYR A 236 30.00 -40.78 -2.24
CA TYR A 236 30.79 -40.77 -0.99
C TYR A 236 29.85 -40.82 0.21
#